data_AF-A0A0S9D4X0-F1
#
_entry.id   AF-A0A0S9D4X0-F1
#
_cell.length_a   1.000
_cell.length_b   1.000
_cell.length_c   1.000
_cell.angle_alpha   90.00
_cell.angle_beta   90.00
_cell.angle_gamma   90.00
#
_symmetry.space_group_name_H-M   'P 1'
#
loop_
_entity.id
_entity.type
_entity.pdbx_description
1 polymer ?
#
loop_
_entity_poly.entity_id
_entity_poly.type
_entity_poly.pdbx_seq_one_letter_code
_entity_poly.pdbx_strand_id
1 'polypeptide(L)'
;MTDAEYLWEPVGGCWSVRRRADGPGRGAAQLIGAGEWGRDGAPDSPWPPPLTTIAWRLDHLSETLMGRASHLGGDRTFTRAADVSPADAAGAIARIRRTAADWRRSLLQIAESDDDRTGLSSYPYGSDAEETFPSIVWWMNQEILHHGAEIALLRDLYVHRAR
;
A
#
# COMPACT_ATOMS: atom_id res chain seq x y z
N MET A 1 10.46 -6.37 -13.60
CA MET A 1 9.45 -5.33 -13.85
C MET A 1 10.18 -4.08 -14.32
N THR A 2 9.73 -3.48 -15.42
CA THR A 2 10.25 -2.19 -15.92
C THR A 2 9.36 -1.04 -15.46
N ASP A 3 9.81 0.21 -15.62
CA ASP A 3 9.00 1.38 -15.25
C ASP A 3 7.74 1.50 -16.12
N ALA A 4 7.81 1.08 -17.38
CA ALA A 4 6.65 1.01 -18.27
C ALA A 4 5.61 -0.02 -17.81
N GLU A 5 6.03 -1.14 -17.23
CA GLU A 5 5.12 -2.12 -16.60
C GLU A 5 4.54 -1.58 -15.28
N TYR A 6 5.39 -0.95 -14.48
CA TYR A 6 5.02 -0.37 -13.19
C TYR A 6 3.94 0.71 -13.31
N LEU A 7 4.11 1.65 -14.25
CA LEU A 7 3.19 2.76 -14.52
C LEU A 7 2.12 2.43 -15.57
N TRP A 8 1.98 1.16 -15.97
CA TRP A 8 1.01 0.78 -17.00
C TRP A 8 -0.44 0.99 -16.52
N GLU A 9 -1.21 1.73 -17.32
CA GLU A 9 -2.64 1.94 -17.13
C GLU A 9 -3.43 1.00 -18.07
N PRO A 10 -3.98 -0.12 -17.58
CA PRO A 10 -4.65 -1.11 -18.42
C PRO A 10 -6.03 -0.66 -18.92
N VAL A 11 -6.66 0.31 -18.24
CA VAL A 11 -7.95 0.90 -18.60
C VAL A 11 -7.93 2.41 -18.36
N GLY A 12 -8.72 3.15 -19.12
CA GLY A 12 -8.89 4.58 -18.89
C GLY A 12 -9.56 4.87 -17.54
N GLY A 13 -9.03 5.86 -16.81
CA GLY A 13 -9.55 6.26 -15.50
C GLY A 13 -9.17 5.34 -14.34
N CYS A 14 -8.17 4.46 -14.53
CA CYS A 14 -7.57 3.74 -13.41
C CYS A 14 -6.75 4.68 -12.51
N TRP A 15 -6.61 4.29 -11.25
CA TRP A 15 -5.84 5.01 -10.25
C TRP A 15 -4.40 4.53 -10.21
N SER A 16 -3.45 5.46 -10.22
CA SER A 16 -2.02 5.19 -10.30
C SER A 16 -1.19 6.01 -9.29
N VAL A 17 0.13 5.88 -9.36
CA VAL A 17 1.08 6.83 -8.75
C VAL A 17 1.42 7.88 -9.82
N ARG A 18 1.35 9.15 -9.45
CA ARG A 18 1.48 10.29 -10.38
C ARG A 18 2.39 11.37 -9.83
N ARG A 19 3.01 12.13 -10.72
CA ARG A 19 3.71 13.34 -10.34
C ARG A 19 2.70 14.36 -9.84
N ARG A 20 3.05 15.05 -8.76
CA ARG A 20 2.24 16.12 -8.19
C ARG A 20 1.97 17.25 -9.17
N ALA A 21 2.95 17.56 -10.02
CA ALA A 21 2.84 18.58 -11.06
C ALA A 21 1.77 18.26 -12.12
N ASP A 22 1.45 16.98 -12.32
CA ASP A 22 0.44 16.54 -13.29
C ASP A 22 -0.96 16.44 -12.67
N GLY A 23 -1.06 16.54 -11.34
CA GLY A 23 -2.30 16.42 -10.59
C GLY A 23 -2.81 14.97 -10.47
N PRO A 24 -3.94 14.77 -9.75
CA PRO A 24 -4.59 13.47 -9.65
C PRO A 24 -5.17 13.03 -11.00
N GLY A 25 -5.23 11.71 -11.19
CA GLY A 25 -5.84 11.09 -12.36
C GLY A 25 -7.34 11.33 -12.43
N ARG A 26 -7.93 11.05 -13.61
CA ARG A 26 -9.38 11.16 -13.79
C ARG A 26 -10.10 10.27 -12.78
N GLY A 27 -10.98 10.87 -11.98
CA GLY A 27 -11.76 10.18 -10.95
C GLY A 27 -11.09 10.10 -9.58
N ALA A 28 -9.82 10.49 -9.44
CA ALA A 28 -9.20 10.72 -8.15
C ALA A 28 -9.45 12.17 -7.69
N ALA A 29 -9.69 12.36 -6.40
CA ALA A 29 -9.92 13.69 -5.82
C ALA A 29 -8.61 14.35 -5.35
N GLN A 30 -7.59 13.55 -5.03
CA GLN A 30 -6.31 14.01 -4.52
C GLN A 30 -5.18 13.03 -4.81
N LEU A 31 -3.95 13.47 -4.57
CA LEU A 31 -2.78 12.61 -4.46
C LEU A 31 -2.43 12.45 -2.97
N ILE A 32 -2.46 11.22 -2.46
CA ILE A 32 -2.01 10.85 -1.12
C ILE A 32 -0.47 10.91 -1.09
N GLY A 33 0.08 11.39 0.03
CA GLY A 33 1.52 11.46 0.25
C GLY A 33 2.15 12.84 0.06
N ALA A 34 3.44 12.94 0.38
CA ALA A 34 4.30 14.08 0.22
C ALA A 34 5.25 13.93 -0.98
N GLY A 35 6.03 14.98 -1.25
CA GLY A 35 7.08 14.97 -2.27
C GLY A 35 6.55 15.14 -3.70
N GLU A 36 7.41 14.79 -4.66
CA GLU A 36 7.13 14.97 -6.09
C GLU A 36 6.10 13.98 -6.63
N TRP A 37 5.93 12.83 -5.99
CA TRP A 37 5.04 11.76 -6.43
C TRP A 37 4.02 11.44 -5.34
N GLY A 38 2.79 11.14 -5.74
CA GLY A 38 1.77 10.66 -4.82
C GLY A 38 0.83 9.67 -5.49
N ARG A 39 0.05 8.98 -4.67
CA ARG A 39 -0.89 7.96 -5.10
C ARG A 39 -2.29 8.55 -5.27
N ASP A 40 -2.93 8.28 -6.38
CA ASP A 40 -4.34 8.65 -6.61
C ASP A 40 -5.22 8.17 -5.45
N GLY A 41 -6.09 9.05 -4.96
CA GLY A 41 -7.00 8.74 -3.88
C GLY A 41 -8.16 9.70 -3.77
N ALA A 42 -9.02 9.43 -2.79
CA ALA A 42 -10.11 10.30 -2.38
C ALA A 42 -10.30 10.20 -0.85
N PRO A 43 -10.93 11.21 -0.21
CA PRO A 43 -11.26 11.14 1.20
C PRO A 43 -12.13 9.91 1.54
N ASP A 44 -13.12 9.66 0.68
CA ASP A 44 -13.98 8.48 0.74
C ASP A 44 -13.74 7.61 -0.50
N SER A 45 -13.71 6.29 -0.31
CA SER A 45 -13.57 5.35 -1.43
C SER A 45 -14.77 5.48 -2.38
N PRO A 46 -14.56 5.82 -3.67
CA PRO A 46 -15.64 5.92 -4.62
C PRO A 46 -16.30 4.55 -4.87
N TRP A 47 -17.59 4.57 -5.23
CA TRP A 47 -18.32 3.39 -5.66
C TRP A 47 -18.85 3.56 -7.10
N PRO A 48 -18.57 2.63 -8.02
CA PRO A 48 -17.68 1.47 -7.85
C PRO A 48 -16.21 1.90 -7.66
N PRO A 49 -15.39 1.09 -6.96
CA PRO A 49 -13.97 1.39 -6.83
C PRO A 49 -13.30 1.34 -8.21
N PRO A 50 -12.43 2.29 -8.55
CA PRO A 50 -11.67 2.25 -9.79
C PRO A 50 -10.68 1.10 -9.76
N LEU A 51 -10.37 0.57 -10.95
CA LEU A 51 -9.20 -0.28 -11.09
C LEU A 51 -7.95 0.54 -10.71
N THR A 52 -7.03 -0.06 -9.97
CA THR A 52 -5.74 0.55 -9.65
C THR A 52 -4.63 0.00 -10.54
N THR A 53 -3.45 0.62 -10.60
CA THR A 53 -2.28 0.09 -11.34
C THR A 53 -1.38 -0.78 -10.46
N ILE A 54 -0.33 -1.36 -11.04
CA ILE A 54 0.74 -2.03 -10.27
C ILE A 54 1.41 -1.02 -9.33
N ALA A 55 1.69 0.20 -9.82
CA ALA A 55 2.28 1.25 -9.01
C ALA A 55 1.45 1.59 -7.78
N TRP A 56 0.15 1.81 -7.97
CA TRP A 56 -0.77 2.10 -6.87
C TRP A 56 -0.80 0.98 -5.83
N ARG A 57 -0.88 -0.29 -6.26
CA ARG A 57 -0.95 -1.44 -5.35
C ARG A 57 0.34 -1.68 -4.57
N LEU A 58 1.50 -1.52 -5.21
CA LEU A 58 2.78 -1.66 -4.51
C LEU A 58 2.99 -0.54 -3.49
N ASP A 59 2.60 0.69 -3.82
CA ASP A 59 2.65 1.80 -2.87
C ASP A 59 1.66 1.60 -1.71
N HIS A 60 0.43 1.19 -2.01
CA HIS A 60 -0.58 0.84 -1.01
C HIS A 60 -0.11 -0.25 -0.03
N LEU A 61 0.35 -1.40 -0.54
CA LEU A 61 0.83 -2.49 0.29
C LEU A 61 2.03 -2.07 1.14
N SER A 62 2.95 -1.30 0.55
CA SER A 62 4.13 -0.80 1.26
C SER A 62 3.75 0.15 2.39
N GLU A 63 2.84 1.08 2.14
CA GLU A 63 2.26 2.01 3.12
C GLU A 63 1.61 1.25 4.29
N THR A 64 0.75 0.29 3.97
CA THR A 64 0.01 -0.52 4.95
C THR A 64 0.95 -1.32 5.86
N LEU A 65 2.01 -1.93 5.31
CA LEU A 65 3.03 -2.65 6.09
C LEU A 65 3.88 -1.71 6.96
N MET A 66 4.33 -0.60 6.38
CA MET A 66 5.16 0.39 7.06
C MET A 66 4.43 1.05 8.22
N GLY A 67 3.18 1.45 8.00
CA GLY A 67 2.34 2.07 9.03
C GLY A 67 2.10 1.13 10.20
N ARG A 68 1.76 -0.14 9.93
CA ARG A 68 1.59 -1.12 11.00
C ARG A 68 2.90 -1.45 11.72
N ALA A 69 4.03 -1.56 11.02
CA ALA A 69 5.33 -1.73 11.68
C ALA A 69 5.69 -0.54 12.59
N SER A 70 5.40 0.71 12.18
CA SER A 70 5.59 1.89 13.03
C SER A 70 4.65 1.89 14.25
N HIS A 71 3.42 1.39 14.09
CA HIS A 71 2.41 1.39 15.16
C HIS A 71 2.34 0.11 16.00
N LEU A 72 3.13 -0.90 15.65
CA LEU A 72 3.29 -2.17 16.34
C LEU A 72 4.73 -2.28 16.87
N GLY A 73 4.95 -1.78 18.09
CA GLY A 73 6.28 -1.80 18.72
C GLY A 73 7.29 -0.78 18.18
N GLY A 74 6.92 0.00 17.15
CA GLY A 74 7.71 1.10 16.61
C GLY A 74 7.47 2.44 17.32
N ASP A 75 7.93 3.51 16.67
CA ASP A 75 7.91 4.89 17.19
C ASP A 75 6.55 5.59 17.09
N ARG A 76 5.56 4.98 16.41
CA ARG A 76 4.23 5.51 16.14
C ARG A 76 4.21 6.88 15.44
N THR A 77 5.18 7.14 14.56
CA THR A 77 5.30 8.43 13.85
C THR A 77 4.75 8.41 12.43
N PHE A 78 4.40 7.24 11.89
CA PHE A 78 3.94 7.15 10.51
C PHE A 78 2.66 7.96 10.27
N THR A 79 2.67 8.76 9.19
CA THR A 79 1.46 9.40 8.66
C THR A 79 1.43 9.26 7.15
N ARG A 80 0.23 9.06 6.57
CA ARG A 80 0.04 9.07 5.11
C ARG A 80 0.45 10.39 4.47
N ALA A 81 0.33 11.49 5.21
CA ALA A 81 0.66 12.82 4.70
C ALA A 81 2.16 13.03 4.49
N ALA A 82 3.02 12.36 5.26
CA ALA A 82 4.48 12.45 5.14
C ALA A 82 5.07 11.37 4.21
N ASP A 83 4.29 10.36 3.83
CA ASP A 83 4.75 9.24 3.03
C ASP A 83 5.00 9.64 1.57
N VAL A 84 6.07 9.13 0.96
CA VAL A 84 6.46 9.48 -0.42
C VAL A 84 6.34 8.24 -1.30
N SER A 85 5.52 8.33 -2.36
CA SER A 85 5.35 7.23 -3.31
C SER A 85 6.58 7.07 -4.19
N PRO A 86 7.03 5.83 -4.50
CA PRO A 86 8.15 5.60 -5.41
C PRO A 86 7.83 6.07 -6.83
N ALA A 87 8.82 6.68 -7.49
CA ALA A 87 8.69 7.16 -8.86
C ALA A 87 8.82 6.03 -9.91
N ASP A 88 9.46 4.91 -9.55
CA ASP A 88 9.90 3.88 -10.48
C ASP A 88 9.77 2.46 -9.91
N ALA A 89 9.93 1.48 -10.80
CA ALA A 89 9.76 0.06 -10.47
C ALA A 89 10.81 -0.40 -9.44
N ALA A 90 12.04 0.08 -9.56
CA ALA A 90 13.15 -0.32 -8.70
C ALA A 90 12.92 0.14 -7.25
N GLY A 91 12.52 1.41 -7.07
CA GLY A 91 12.16 2.01 -5.81
C GLY A 91 10.97 1.32 -5.16
N ALA A 92 9.93 1.00 -5.92
CA ALA A 92 8.77 0.28 -5.42
C ALA A 92 9.11 -1.14 -4.95
N ILE A 93 9.90 -1.89 -5.73
CA ILE A 93 10.38 -3.23 -5.36
C ILE A 93 11.26 -3.17 -4.11
N ALA A 94 12.16 -2.18 -4.02
CA ALA A 94 13.01 -2.01 -2.85
C ALA A 94 12.18 -1.66 -1.61
N ARG A 95 11.17 -0.80 -1.77
CA ARG A 95 10.27 -0.40 -0.68
C ARG A 95 9.47 -1.56 -0.13
N ILE A 96 8.77 -2.33 -0.98
CA ILE A 96 7.94 -3.46 -0.50
C ILE A 96 8.78 -4.54 0.18
N ARG A 97 10.01 -4.78 -0.28
CA ARG A 97 10.93 -5.73 0.39
C ARG A 97 11.33 -5.26 1.77
N ARG A 98 11.65 -3.97 1.93
CA ARG A 98 12.01 -3.39 3.23
C ARG A 98 10.81 -3.43 4.18
N THR A 99 9.66 -2.94 3.76
CA THR A 99 8.47 -2.86 4.63
C THR A 99 7.94 -4.24 5.02
N ALA A 100 8.02 -5.24 4.13
CA ALA A 100 7.72 -6.63 4.47
C ALA A 100 8.71 -7.21 5.52
N ALA A 101 10.00 -6.90 5.40
CA ALA A 101 11.00 -7.32 6.38
C ALA A 101 10.79 -6.65 7.74
N ASP A 102 10.43 -5.36 7.76
CA ASP A 102 10.15 -4.60 8.99
C ASP A 102 8.86 -5.07 9.66
N TRP A 103 7.81 -5.35 8.88
CA TRP A 103 6.59 -5.98 9.38
C TRP A 103 6.89 -7.34 10.02
N ARG A 104 7.62 -8.22 9.32
CA ARG A 104 8.03 -9.51 9.87
C ARG A 104 8.85 -9.36 11.16
N ARG A 105 9.76 -8.39 11.22
CA ARG A 105 10.55 -8.13 12.43
C ARG A 105 9.66 -7.71 13.60
N SER A 106 8.68 -6.84 13.34
CA SER A 106 7.71 -6.38 14.34
C SER A 106 6.90 -7.54 14.91
N LEU A 107 6.41 -8.45 14.04
CA LEU A 107 5.70 -9.66 14.47
C LEU A 107 6.53 -10.55 15.40
N LEU A 108 7.81 -10.72 15.10
CA LEU A 108 8.71 -11.59 15.89
C LEU A 108 9.14 -10.99 17.23
N GLN A 109 8.83 -9.71 17.49
CA GLN A 109 9.16 -9.02 18.74
C GLN A 109 7.96 -8.91 19.69
N ILE A 110 6.78 -9.39 19.29
CA ILE A 110 5.61 -9.39 20.16
C ILE A 110 5.78 -10.46 21.24
N ALA A 111 5.55 -10.05 22.49
CA ALA A 111 5.55 -10.95 23.62
C ALA A 111 4.27 -11.79 23.61
N GLU A 112 4.37 -13.07 23.96
CA GLU A 112 3.22 -13.99 24.03
C GLU A 112 2.11 -13.46 24.94
N SER A 113 2.44 -12.67 25.98
CA SER A 113 1.46 -12.03 26.86
C SER A 113 0.59 -10.97 26.18
N ASP A 114 1.00 -10.48 25.01
CA ASP A 114 0.29 -9.49 24.21
C ASP A 114 -0.49 -10.11 23.04
N ASP A 115 -0.47 -11.44 22.87
CA ASP A 115 -1.00 -12.13 21.69
C ASP A 115 -2.48 -11.82 21.42
N ASP A 116 -3.32 -11.68 22.46
CA ASP A 116 -4.75 -11.37 22.31
C ASP A 116 -5.10 -9.90 22.62
N ARG A 117 -4.10 -9.02 22.76
CA ARG A 117 -4.33 -7.64 23.18
C ARG A 117 -5.02 -6.83 22.07
N THR A 118 -6.24 -6.37 22.34
CA THR A 118 -6.95 -5.39 21.50
C THR A 118 -6.18 -4.07 21.43
N GLY A 119 -6.05 -3.49 20.23
CA GLY A 119 -5.36 -2.22 20.04
C GLY A 119 -3.84 -2.28 20.25
N LEU A 120 -3.24 -3.48 20.26
CA LEU A 120 -1.78 -3.63 20.26
C LEU A 120 -1.15 -2.91 19.07
N SER A 121 -1.68 -3.13 17.86
CA SER A 121 -1.48 -2.23 16.74
C SER A 121 -2.38 -1.01 16.93
N SER A 122 -1.81 0.18 16.78
CA SER A 122 -2.55 1.45 16.92
C SER A 122 -2.52 2.25 15.62
N TYR A 123 -2.48 1.55 14.48
CA TYR A 123 -2.41 2.16 13.16
C TYR A 123 -3.69 2.96 12.86
N PRO A 124 -3.61 4.28 12.59
CA PRO A 124 -4.78 5.16 12.62
C PRO A 124 -5.65 5.11 11.37
N TYR A 125 -5.24 4.39 10.32
CA TYR A 125 -5.95 4.34 9.04
C TYR A 125 -6.61 2.97 8.77
N GLY A 126 -6.88 2.23 9.84
CA GLY A 126 -7.64 0.97 9.83
C GLY A 126 -8.32 0.77 11.18
N SER A 127 -8.97 -0.38 11.36
CA SER A 127 -9.66 -0.73 12.61
C SER A 127 -8.70 -1.24 13.71
N ASP A 128 -7.40 -1.05 13.56
CA ASP A 128 -6.35 -1.63 14.42
C ASP A 128 -6.56 -1.39 15.92
N ALA A 129 -7.05 -0.21 16.30
CA ALA A 129 -7.32 0.13 17.71
C ALA A 129 -8.47 -0.70 18.34
N GLU A 130 -9.35 -1.27 17.53
CA GLU A 130 -10.55 -2.01 17.94
C GLU A 130 -10.39 -3.52 17.78
N GLU A 131 -9.35 -3.96 17.07
CA GLU A 131 -9.10 -5.35 16.72
C GLU A 131 -8.04 -5.99 17.62
N THR A 132 -8.11 -7.32 17.78
CA THR A 132 -7.06 -8.10 18.42
C THR A 132 -5.84 -8.22 17.50
N PHE A 133 -4.66 -8.44 18.08
CA PHE A 133 -3.46 -8.65 17.28
C PHE A 133 -3.58 -9.80 16.25
N PRO A 134 -4.18 -10.97 16.56
CA PRO A 134 -4.33 -12.04 15.59
C PRO A 134 -5.30 -11.66 14.46
N SER A 135 -6.35 -10.86 14.74
CA SER A 135 -7.22 -10.30 13.69
C SER A 135 -6.43 -9.40 12.74
N ILE A 136 -5.50 -8.58 13.25
CA ILE A 136 -4.63 -7.73 12.42
C ILE A 136 -3.65 -8.56 11.59
N VAL A 137 -3.04 -9.60 12.17
CA VAL A 137 -2.16 -10.51 11.41
C VAL A 137 -2.95 -11.24 10.32
N TRP A 138 -4.16 -11.72 10.64
CA TRP A 138 -5.04 -12.36 9.66
C TRP A 138 -5.41 -11.40 8.53
N TRP A 139 -5.86 -10.19 8.84
CA TRP A 139 -6.22 -9.16 7.86
C TRP A 139 -5.04 -8.82 6.95
N MET A 140 -3.85 -8.63 7.51
CA MET A 140 -2.65 -8.32 6.73
C MET A 140 -2.27 -9.44 5.76
N ASN A 141 -2.49 -10.70 6.12
CA ASN A 141 -2.32 -11.81 5.18
C ASN A 141 -3.36 -11.74 4.03
N GLN A 142 -4.61 -11.36 4.32
CA GLN A 142 -5.63 -11.16 3.27
C GLN A 142 -5.22 -10.04 2.31
N GLU A 143 -4.78 -8.89 2.83
CA GLU A 143 -4.31 -7.75 2.03
C GLU A 143 -3.15 -8.12 1.10
N ILE A 144 -2.14 -8.82 1.63
CA ILE A 144 -0.98 -9.26 0.84
C ILE A 144 -1.41 -10.24 -0.25
N LEU A 145 -2.27 -11.22 0.07
CA LEU A 145 -2.73 -12.21 -0.90
C LEU A 145 -3.61 -11.57 -1.98
N HIS A 146 -4.54 -10.71 -1.58
CA HIS A 146 -5.48 -10.02 -2.46
C HIS A 146 -4.73 -9.14 -3.47
N HIS A 147 -3.97 -8.16 -3.00
CA HIS A 147 -3.26 -7.24 -3.88
C HIS A 147 -2.07 -7.90 -4.58
N GLY A 148 -1.45 -8.91 -3.96
CA GLY A 148 -0.42 -9.73 -4.60
C GLY A 148 -0.94 -10.48 -5.82
N ALA A 149 -2.16 -11.06 -5.74
CA ALA A 149 -2.81 -11.71 -6.86
C ALA A 149 -3.18 -10.72 -7.98
N GLU A 150 -3.69 -9.55 -7.64
CA GLU A 150 -3.99 -8.51 -8.62
C GLU A 150 -2.73 -8.00 -9.33
N ILE A 151 -1.62 -7.82 -8.60
CA ILE A 151 -0.32 -7.47 -9.20
C ILE A 151 0.11 -8.59 -10.15
N ALA A 152 0.06 -9.86 -9.74
CA ALA A 152 0.43 -10.98 -10.60
C ALA A 152 -0.40 -10.99 -11.90
N LEU A 153 -1.71 -10.85 -11.80
CA LEU A 153 -2.61 -10.76 -12.96
C LEU A 153 -2.26 -9.59 -13.89
N LEU A 154 -2.03 -8.38 -13.34
CA LEU A 154 -1.67 -7.22 -14.16
C LEU A 154 -0.32 -7.40 -14.86
N ARG A 155 0.64 -8.08 -14.24
CA ARG A 155 1.92 -8.39 -14.86
C ARG A 155 1.76 -9.37 -16.02
N ASP A 156 0.95 -10.41 -15.85
CA ASP A 156 0.63 -11.35 -16.93
C ASP A 156 -0.07 -10.63 -18.10
N LEU A 157 -1.08 -9.80 -17.80
CA LEU A 157 -1.76 -8.98 -18.81
C LEU A 157 -0.80 -8.03 -19.52
N TYR A 158 0.13 -7.40 -18.80
CA TYR A 158 1.12 -6.52 -19.41
C TYR A 158 1.99 -7.29 -20.41
N VAL A 159 2.53 -8.45 -20.04
CA VAL A 159 3.41 -9.25 -20.92
C VAL A 159 2.67 -9.77 -22.16
N HIS A 160 1.38 -10.06 -22.04
CA HIS A 160 0.55 -10.63 -23.11
C HIS A 160 -0.30 -9.61 -23.89
N ARG A 161 -0.20 -8.31 -23.59
CA ARG A 161 -0.92 -7.28 -24.33
C ARG A 161 -0.51 -7.26 -25.80
N ALA A 162 -1.46 -6.99 -26.70
CA ALA A 162 -1.13 -6.67 -28.09
C ALA A 162 -0.20 -5.46 -28.10
N ARG A 163 0.92 -5.57 -28.83
CA ARG A 163 1.85 -4.46 -29.04
C ARG A 163 1.30 -3.48 -30.06
#